data_AF-X0Z8F8-F1
#
_entry.id   AF-X0Z8F8-F1
#
_cell.length_a   1.000
_cell.length_b   1.000
_cell.length_c   1.000
_cell.angle_alpha   90.00
_cell.angle_beta   90.00
_cell.angle_gamma   90.00
#
_symmetry.space_group_name_H-M   'P 1'
#
loop_
_entity.id
_entity.type
_entity.pdbx_description
1 polymer ?
#
loop_
_entity_poly.entity_id
_entity_poly.type
_entity_poly.pdbx_seq_one_letter_code
_entity_poly.pdbx_strand_id
1 'polypeptide(L)'
;IEGEEKPLTYGDRCDKYSGKEGRKKTKGIPNLFKERDKLLFAREKRKVKGKKIGIPRALHTYEFFPLWESFFTELGYEVILSDRTNDTIIHKGIEIVVAETCFPLKVAHGHVLNLLEKKLDYIFLPSIIDFEERDSRLKKTYNCPWSQSLPYFINATIKRENYSVKFMEPEISFGEGIDKALRKVGSLLNEDTSRIKKAIQVAQKKQYQFSEDLKKKGREVLNNLGGQKGFVVISRPYNGCDPGLNLDIVEKMRELEMLATPMDSLDLDPSLISEDYPNMYWGYGQRILAAARRIKETDNLYPIYITNFGCGPDSFISKDFTEEMDRPFLELQVDEHSAEAGIITRLEAFLDSIQNRKIDQRKISRKSTLSTLKDEERTIYIPYMDDHSYALKAAMEALGKMAEVMPISDLESLREGQKYTTGRECYPCILTTGDMLKVINENGAKAKKIAFFMGTAQGPCRFGQYRTFQEQVLKRLGYSDIPIISLDSENSYGGYGVKFTKLAWEGIAAIDILRKAQRLIRADEVNKGETDRLYLKYRNRICKLISQGRGLKNLMQEAANALGKVKTENRDKPVVTIVGEIYVRHNPYSNIFIINELERLGVKVELASMREWFMYTNQMHKELIWK
;
A
#
# COMPACT_ATOMS: atom_id res chain seq x y z
N ILE A 1 -27.78 3.34 -18.20
CA ILE A 1 -28.90 4.19 -17.78
C ILE A 1 -29.20 5.09 -18.98
N GLU A 2 -30.36 4.93 -19.61
CA GLU A 2 -30.84 5.83 -20.67
C GLU A 2 -31.50 7.05 -20.00
N GLY A 3 -31.21 8.26 -20.51
CA GLY A 3 -31.88 9.49 -20.08
C GLY A 3 -31.09 10.42 -19.14
N GLU A 4 -29.85 10.08 -18.76
CA GLU A 4 -28.98 10.99 -17.98
C GLU A 4 -27.93 11.64 -18.90
N GLU A 5 -27.80 12.97 -18.82
CA GLU A 5 -26.81 13.74 -19.59
C GLU A 5 -25.40 13.18 -19.34
N LYS A 6 -24.63 13.01 -20.43
CA LYS A 6 -23.23 12.59 -20.33
C LYS A 6 -22.45 13.64 -19.51
N PRO A 7 -21.79 13.27 -18.40
CA PRO A 7 -20.94 14.22 -17.69
C PRO A 7 -19.76 14.60 -18.58
N LEU A 8 -19.42 15.89 -18.58
CA LEU A 8 -18.15 16.38 -19.12
C LEU A 8 -17.02 15.84 -18.23
N THR A 9 -15.92 15.45 -18.85
CA THR A 9 -14.74 14.88 -18.19
C THR A 9 -13.72 15.98 -17.90
N TYR A 10 -13.18 15.97 -16.69
CA TYR A 10 -12.14 16.88 -16.24
C TYR A 10 -10.86 16.70 -17.09
N GLY A 11 -10.43 17.76 -17.81
CA GLY A 11 -9.26 17.69 -18.70
C GLY A 11 -9.35 18.56 -19.96
N ASP A 12 -10.55 19.05 -20.30
CA ASP A 12 -10.84 19.83 -21.52
C ASP A 12 -10.27 21.28 -21.55
N ARG A 13 -9.22 21.60 -20.78
CA ARG A 13 -8.69 22.98 -20.71
C ARG A 13 -8.10 23.50 -22.04
N CYS A 14 -7.87 22.63 -23.02
CA CYS A 14 -7.32 23.01 -24.34
C CYS A 14 -8.34 22.93 -25.49
N ASP A 15 -9.62 22.68 -25.22
CA ASP A 15 -10.63 22.38 -26.25
C ASP A 15 -11.25 23.61 -26.94
N LYS A 16 -10.65 24.79 -26.77
CA LYS A 16 -11.08 25.97 -27.55
C LYS A 16 -10.73 25.82 -29.05
N TYR A 17 -9.89 24.85 -29.42
CA TYR A 17 -9.46 24.62 -30.81
C TYR A 17 -9.36 23.14 -31.26
N SER A 18 -9.68 22.15 -30.41
CA SER A 18 -9.68 20.72 -30.77
C SER A 18 -11.09 20.14 -30.89
N GLY A 19 -11.69 20.31 -32.07
CA GLY A 19 -12.50 19.26 -32.71
C GLY A 19 -13.67 18.63 -31.94
N LYS A 20 -14.71 19.41 -31.59
CA LYS A 20 -16.07 18.84 -31.45
C LYS A 20 -16.67 18.42 -32.80
N GLU A 21 -16.04 18.81 -33.91
CA GLU A 21 -16.35 18.35 -35.26
C GLU A 21 -15.45 17.17 -35.62
N GLY A 22 -15.98 15.93 -35.53
CA GLY A 22 -15.26 14.75 -36.04
C GLY A 22 -15.37 13.44 -35.25
N ARG A 23 -16.13 13.36 -34.14
CA ARG A 23 -16.31 12.08 -33.41
C ARG A 23 -16.86 10.99 -34.36
N LYS A 24 -16.01 10.06 -34.79
CA LYS A 24 -16.42 8.85 -35.52
C LYS A 24 -17.42 8.10 -34.65
N LYS A 25 -18.66 7.93 -35.11
CA LYS A 25 -19.61 7.00 -34.49
C LYS A 25 -19.05 5.58 -34.62
N THR A 26 -18.48 5.05 -33.54
CA THR A 26 -17.99 3.67 -33.44
C THR A 26 -19.17 2.68 -33.39
N LYS A 27 -19.78 2.44 -34.55
CA LYS A 27 -20.74 1.35 -34.73
C LYS A 27 -19.95 0.03 -34.76
N GLY A 28 -19.98 -0.75 -33.68
CA GLY A 28 -19.56 -2.17 -33.72
C GLY A 28 -18.90 -2.73 -32.47
N ILE A 29 -18.12 -1.94 -31.73
CA ILE A 29 -17.37 -2.47 -30.58
C ILE A 29 -18.17 -2.29 -29.28
N PRO A 30 -18.44 -3.37 -28.51
CA PRO A 30 -19.19 -3.29 -27.26
C PRO A 30 -18.43 -2.49 -26.19
N ASN A 31 -19.17 -1.86 -25.27
CA ASN A 31 -18.58 -1.24 -24.08
C ASN A 31 -18.90 -2.11 -22.85
N LEU A 32 -17.97 -2.99 -22.51
CA LEU A 32 -18.09 -3.93 -21.40
C LEU A 32 -18.08 -3.26 -20.03
N PHE A 33 -17.51 -2.06 -19.91
CA PHE A 33 -17.50 -1.28 -18.68
C PHE A 33 -18.86 -0.65 -18.40
N LYS A 34 -19.56 -0.17 -19.44
CA LYS A 34 -20.94 0.29 -19.33
C LYS A 34 -21.90 -0.87 -19.04
N GLU A 35 -21.67 -2.04 -19.61
CA GLU A 35 -22.44 -3.25 -19.27
C GLU A 35 -22.21 -3.67 -17.83
N ARG A 36 -20.95 -3.69 -17.38
CA ARG A 36 -20.57 -3.92 -15.98
C ARG A 36 -21.25 -2.92 -15.04
N ASP A 37 -21.23 -1.62 -15.35
CA ASP A 37 -21.90 -0.58 -14.55
C ASP A 37 -23.42 -0.80 -14.45
N LYS A 38 -24.05 -1.26 -15.55
CA LYS A 38 -25.48 -1.59 -15.54
C LYS A 38 -25.78 -2.76 -14.61
N LEU A 39 -24.92 -3.78 -14.56
CA LEU A 39 -25.05 -4.92 -13.66
C LEU A 39 -24.76 -4.53 -12.21
N LEU A 40 -23.67 -3.80 -11.99
CA LEU A 40 -23.21 -3.40 -10.66
C LEU A 40 -24.21 -2.49 -9.96
N PHE A 41 -24.73 -1.46 -10.66
CA PHE A 41 -25.66 -0.48 -10.11
C PHE A 41 -27.12 -0.76 -10.46
N ALA A 42 -27.46 -2.02 -10.76
CA ALA A 42 -28.82 -2.45 -11.04
C ALA A 42 -29.69 -2.31 -9.79
N ARG A 43 -30.60 -1.34 -9.80
CA ARG A 43 -31.47 -1.03 -8.65
C ARG A 43 -32.45 -2.16 -8.34
N GLU A 44 -32.68 -2.40 -7.05
CA GLU A 44 -33.75 -3.28 -6.58
C GLU A 44 -35.12 -2.76 -7.02
N LYS A 45 -35.98 -3.67 -7.51
CA LYS A 45 -37.34 -3.31 -7.96
C LYS A 45 -38.24 -2.87 -6.80
N ARG A 46 -37.91 -3.31 -5.58
CA ARG A 46 -38.68 -3.03 -4.37
C ARG A 46 -38.40 -1.60 -3.91
N LYS A 47 -39.41 -0.72 -4.03
CA LYS A 47 -39.34 0.62 -3.43
C LYS A 47 -39.54 0.52 -1.92
N VAL A 48 -38.57 1.01 -1.17
CA VAL A 48 -38.60 1.08 0.29
C VAL A 48 -38.83 2.54 0.69
N LYS A 49 -39.83 2.80 1.55
CA LYS A 49 -40.13 4.14 2.10
C LYS A 49 -39.60 4.28 3.53
N GLY A 50 -38.40 3.76 3.78
CA GLY A 50 -37.76 3.77 5.09
C GLY A 50 -36.81 4.95 5.28
N LYS A 51 -35.95 4.86 6.31
CA LYS A 51 -34.84 5.80 6.49
C LYS A 51 -33.86 5.72 5.32
N LYS A 52 -33.21 6.83 5.00
CA LYS A 52 -32.28 6.96 3.88
C LYS A 52 -30.84 6.72 4.32
N ILE A 53 -30.16 5.81 3.63
CA ILE A 53 -28.74 5.53 3.83
C ILE A 53 -27.97 5.89 2.55
N GLY A 54 -27.01 6.80 2.69
CA GLY A 54 -26.10 7.21 1.63
C GLY A 54 -24.91 6.27 1.52
N ILE A 55 -24.56 5.88 0.30
CA ILE A 55 -23.32 5.15 -0.01
C ILE A 55 -22.55 5.97 -1.05
N PRO A 56 -21.28 6.33 -0.80
CA PRO A 56 -20.50 7.04 -1.80
C PRO A 56 -20.18 6.08 -2.96
N ARG A 57 -20.39 6.55 -4.19
CA ARG A 57 -20.00 5.88 -5.43
C ARG A 57 -18.49 6.03 -5.65
N ALA A 58 -17.71 5.51 -4.70
CA ALA A 58 -16.26 5.56 -4.69
C ALA A 58 -15.68 4.25 -4.14
N LEU A 59 -14.41 3.98 -4.45
CA LEU A 59 -13.65 2.84 -3.92
C LEU A 59 -14.45 1.52 -4.05
N HIS A 60 -14.57 0.74 -2.98
CA HIS A 60 -15.15 -0.60 -3.02
C HIS A 60 -16.65 -0.65 -3.35
N THR A 61 -17.34 0.49 -3.42
CA THR A 61 -18.69 0.55 -4.02
C THR A 61 -18.66 0.09 -5.47
N TYR A 62 -17.55 0.31 -6.19
CA TYR A 62 -17.34 -0.24 -7.53
C TYR A 62 -17.21 -1.77 -7.57
N GLU A 63 -17.35 -2.49 -6.46
CA GLU A 63 -17.25 -3.95 -6.40
C GLU A 63 -18.38 -4.60 -5.58
N PHE A 64 -18.77 -3.97 -4.46
CA PHE A 64 -19.72 -4.54 -3.50
C PHE A 64 -21.06 -3.80 -3.46
N PHE A 65 -21.38 -2.93 -4.43
CA PHE A 65 -22.67 -2.24 -4.40
C PHE A 65 -23.89 -3.19 -4.39
N PRO A 66 -23.95 -4.28 -5.19
CA PRO A 66 -25.05 -5.24 -5.12
C PRO A 66 -25.24 -5.84 -3.72
N LEU A 67 -24.14 -6.13 -3.02
CA LEU A 67 -24.14 -6.58 -1.64
C LEU A 67 -24.80 -5.54 -0.72
N TRP A 68 -24.31 -4.30 -0.74
CA TRP A 68 -24.76 -3.25 0.17
C TRP A 68 -26.19 -2.81 -0.12
N GLU A 69 -26.54 -2.61 -1.39
CA GLU A 69 -27.89 -2.21 -1.79
C GLU A 69 -28.92 -3.24 -1.33
N SER A 70 -28.67 -4.52 -1.61
CA SER A 70 -29.58 -5.61 -1.25
C SER A 70 -29.70 -5.77 0.27
N PHE A 71 -28.57 -5.66 0.99
CA PHE A 71 -28.53 -5.79 2.44
C PHE A 71 -29.37 -4.71 3.14
N PHE A 72 -29.13 -3.44 2.81
CA PHE A 72 -29.85 -2.32 3.44
C PHE A 72 -31.33 -2.28 3.01
N THR A 73 -31.62 -2.61 1.74
CA THR A 73 -33.01 -2.68 1.25
C THR A 73 -33.82 -3.74 2.01
N GLU A 74 -33.25 -4.91 2.28
CA GLU A 74 -33.94 -5.97 3.05
C GLU A 74 -34.10 -5.59 4.54
N LEU A 75 -33.15 -4.84 5.10
CA LEU A 75 -33.28 -4.20 6.41
C LEU A 75 -34.29 -3.05 6.44
N GLY A 76 -34.83 -2.63 5.29
CA GLY A 76 -35.89 -1.62 5.19
C GLY A 76 -35.38 -0.19 5.07
N TYR A 77 -34.15 0.01 4.58
CA TYR A 77 -33.59 1.33 4.27
C TYR A 77 -33.70 1.65 2.77
N GLU A 78 -33.88 2.93 2.45
CA GLU A 78 -33.77 3.44 1.09
C GLU A 78 -32.30 3.78 0.79
N VAL A 79 -31.71 3.13 -0.21
CA VAL A 79 -30.27 3.27 -0.54
C VAL A 79 -30.05 4.37 -1.57
N ILE A 80 -29.42 5.45 -1.13
CA ILE A 80 -29.07 6.60 -1.97
C ILE A 80 -27.59 6.52 -2.32
N LEU A 81 -27.27 6.63 -3.61
CA LEU A 81 -25.89 6.76 -4.06
C LEU A 81 -25.54 8.23 -4.25
N SER A 82 -24.27 8.58 -4.08
CA SER A 82 -23.75 9.82 -4.66
C SER A 82 -23.87 9.77 -6.18
N ASP A 83 -23.84 10.94 -6.80
CA ASP A 83 -23.93 11.06 -8.26
C ASP A 83 -22.73 10.38 -8.94
N ARG A 84 -22.83 10.20 -10.26
CA ARG A 84 -21.66 9.73 -11.02
C ARG A 84 -20.53 10.74 -10.87
N THR A 85 -19.32 10.24 -10.74
CA THR A 85 -18.12 11.07 -10.68
C THR A 85 -18.13 12.07 -11.84
N ASN A 86 -17.97 13.33 -11.49
CA ASN A 86 -17.97 14.47 -12.41
C ASN A 86 -17.03 15.55 -11.85
N ASP A 87 -16.74 16.56 -12.65
CA ASP A 87 -15.77 17.61 -12.33
C ASP A 87 -16.09 18.32 -11.02
N THR A 88 -17.37 18.55 -10.71
CA THR A 88 -17.76 19.20 -9.45
C THR A 88 -17.41 18.34 -8.24
N ILE A 89 -17.68 17.03 -8.32
CA ILE A 89 -17.31 16.08 -7.26
C ILE A 89 -15.80 16.01 -7.11
N ILE A 90 -15.06 15.90 -8.22
CA ILE A 90 -13.60 15.82 -8.22
C ILE A 90 -13.00 17.07 -7.56
N HIS A 91 -13.41 18.26 -8.01
CA HIS A 91 -12.93 19.54 -7.50
C HIS A 91 -13.21 19.74 -6.02
N LYS A 92 -14.46 19.53 -5.59
CA LYS A 92 -14.84 19.61 -4.17
C LYS A 92 -14.01 18.67 -3.31
N GLY A 93 -13.69 17.47 -3.81
CA GLY A 93 -12.87 16.50 -3.09
C GLY A 93 -11.41 16.92 -2.95
N ILE A 94 -10.81 17.43 -4.02
CA ILE A 94 -9.42 17.94 -4.03
C ILE A 94 -9.27 19.15 -3.11
N GLU A 95 -10.25 20.06 -3.08
CA GLU A 95 -10.19 21.30 -2.28
C GLU A 95 -10.14 21.05 -0.77
N ILE A 96 -10.74 19.96 -0.28
CA ILE A 96 -10.87 19.71 1.17
C ILE A 96 -9.87 18.69 1.70
N VAL A 97 -9.18 17.95 0.84
CA VAL A 97 -8.24 16.91 1.29
C VAL A 97 -7.01 17.57 1.91
N VAL A 98 -6.71 17.22 3.17
CA VAL A 98 -5.58 17.84 3.91
C VAL A 98 -4.27 17.09 3.67
N ALA A 99 -4.34 15.81 3.33
CA ALA A 99 -3.18 14.96 3.10
C ALA A 99 -3.03 14.62 1.62
N GLU A 100 -1.78 14.58 1.14
CA GLU A 100 -1.48 14.07 -0.19
C GLU A 100 -1.72 12.56 -0.25
N THR A 101 -2.80 12.18 -0.93
CA THR A 101 -3.29 10.81 -1.06
C THR A 101 -3.56 10.49 -2.54
N CYS A 102 -3.90 9.24 -2.86
CA CYS A 102 -4.16 8.88 -4.25
C CYS A 102 -5.45 9.53 -4.75
N PHE A 103 -5.50 9.80 -6.06
CA PHE A 103 -6.63 10.47 -6.70
C PHE A 103 -8.02 9.90 -6.34
N PRO A 104 -8.25 8.56 -6.31
CA PRO A 104 -9.54 8.01 -5.89
C PRO A 104 -9.96 8.37 -4.47
N LEU A 105 -9.01 8.56 -3.55
CA LEU A 105 -9.32 8.97 -2.18
C LEU A 105 -9.72 10.45 -2.12
N LYS A 106 -9.05 11.31 -2.91
CA LYS A 106 -9.46 12.72 -3.08
C LYS A 106 -10.90 12.79 -3.62
N VAL A 107 -11.21 12.01 -4.66
CA VAL A 107 -12.56 11.95 -5.25
C VAL A 107 -13.60 11.37 -4.28
N ALA A 108 -13.23 10.41 -3.42
CA ALA A 108 -14.13 9.90 -2.38
C ALA A 108 -14.61 10.99 -1.40
N HIS A 109 -13.77 12.00 -1.10
CA HIS A 109 -14.19 13.15 -0.29
C HIS A 109 -15.32 13.94 -0.97
N GLY A 110 -15.18 14.18 -2.28
CA GLY A 110 -16.21 14.83 -3.09
C GLY A 110 -17.53 14.05 -3.09
N HIS A 111 -17.47 12.72 -3.17
CA HIS A 111 -18.66 11.87 -3.09
C HIS A 111 -19.36 11.96 -1.73
N VAL A 112 -18.60 12.07 -0.64
CA VAL A 112 -19.18 12.31 0.69
C VAL A 112 -19.85 13.68 0.76
N LEU A 113 -19.20 14.74 0.26
CA LEU A 113 -19.81 16.08 0.19
C LEU A 113 -21.12 16.08 -0.62
N ASN A 114 -21.14 15.38 -1.76
CA ASN A 114 -22.35 15.21 -2.56
C ASN A 114 -23.48 14.53 -1.78
N LEU A 115 -23.19 13.52 -0.95
CA LEU A 115 -24.20 12.87 -0.10
C LEU A 115 -24.73 13.78 1.00
N LEU A 116 -23.90 14.64 1.57
CA LEU A 116 -24.31 15.58 2.62
C LEU A 116 -25.38 16.57 2.14
N GLU A 117 -25.46 16.83 0.84
CA GLU A 117 -26.49 17.66 0.21
C GLU A 117 -27.85 16.94 0.05
N LYS A 118 -27.90 15.60 0.22
CA LYS A 118 -29.08 14.77 -0.13
C LYS A 118 -30.07 14.47 1.00
N LYS A 119 -30.00 15.16 2.14
CA LYS A 119 -30.89 14.99 3.32
C LYS A 119 -31.06 13.51 3.72
N LEU A 120 -30.00 12.94 4.30
CA LEU A 120 -29.91 11.53 4.66
C LEU A 120 -30.00 11.31 6.17
N ASP A 121 -30.48 10.14 6.58
CA ASP A 121 -30.43 9.70 7.98
C ASP A 121 -29.05 9.15 8.34
N TYR A 122 -28.46 8.39 7.40
CA TYR A 122 -27.15 7.75 7.57
C TYR A 122 -26.26 7.92 6.34
N ILE A 123 -24.94 7.96 6.54
CA ILE A 123 -23.93 7.76 5.50
C ILE A 123 -23.07 6.57 5.90
N PHE A 124 -22.97 5.59 5.01
CA PHE A 124 -22.21 4.36 5.21
C PHE A 124 -20.79 4.49 4.65
N LEU A 125 -19.79 4.48 5.54
CA LEU A 125 -18.36 4.56 5.24
C LEU A 125 -17.62 3.42 5.94
N PRO A 126 -17.66 2.19 5.41
CA PRO A 126 -16.99 1.07 6.05
C PRO A 126 -15.46 1.16 5.88
N SER A 127 -14.73 0.76 6.91
CA SER A 127 -13.31 0.43 6.82
C SER A 127 -13.16 -1.04 6.44
N ILE A 128 -13.01 -1.33 5.14
CA ILE A 128 -12.81 -2.71 4.63
C ILE A 128 -11.33 -3.07 4.77
N ILE A 129 -11.02 -3.90 5.76
CA ILE A 129 -9.65 -4.28 6.16
C ILE A 129 -9.01 -5.23 5.14
N ASP A 130 -9.73 -6.29 4.77
CA ASP A 130 -9.25 -7.38 3.90
C ASP A 130 -10.40 -8.01 3.10
N PHE A 131 -10.04 -8.95 2.22
CA PHE A 131 -10.96 -9.71 1.37
C PHE A 131 -11.00 -11.18 1.78
N GLU A 132 -11.95 -11.96 1.26
CA GLU A 132 -11.97 -13.42 1.49
C GLU A 132 -10.67 -14.08 1.00
N GLU A 133 -10.11 -14.97 1.83
CA GLU A 133 -8.95 -15.79 1.49
C GLU A 133 -9.33 -16.83 0.43
N ARG A 134 -8.45 -17.02 -0.57
CA ARG A 134 -8.67 -17.97 -1.68
C ARG A 134 -7.68 -19.14 -1.69
N ASP A 135 -6.51 -18.97 -1.08
CA ASP A 135 -5.46 -19.99 -0.96
C ASP A 135 -4.73 -19.83 0.37
N SER A 136 -4.59 -20.92 1.12
CA SER A 136 -3.89 -20.98 2.43
C SER A 136 -2.42 -20.51 2.42
N ARG A 137 -1.78 -20.51 1.25
CA ARG A 137 -0.41 -20.02 1.04
C ARG A 137 -0.38 -18.49 0.94
N LEU A 138 -1.51 -17.86 0.59
CA LEU A 138 -1.73 -16.43 0.55
C LEU A 138 -2.52 -15.98 1.79
N LYS A 139 -1.89 -16.15 2.95
CA LYS A 139 -2.52 -15.99 4.28
C LYS A 139 -3.19 -14.63 4.54
N LYS A 140 -2.90 -13.61 3.72
CA LYS A 140 -3.35 -12.22 3.91
C LYS A 140 -3.83 -11.66 2.58
N THR A 141 -4.93 -10.93 2.62
CA THR A 141 -5.63 -10.34 1.46
C THR A 141 -6.02 -8.89 1.76
N TYR A 142 -5.17 -8.17 2.48
CA TYR A 142 -5.44 -6.82 2.92
C TYR A 142 -5.77 -5.88 1.76
N ASN A 143 -6.62 -4.93 2.07
CA ASN A 143 -6.82 -3.74 1.28
C ASN A 143 -5.66 -2.75 1.47
N CYS A 144 -5.60 -1.66 0.70
CA CYS A 144 -4.57 -0.65 0.92
C CYS A 144 -4.88 0.19 2.18
N PRO A 145 -3.86 0.64 2.94
CA PRO A 145 -4.07 1.36 4.18
C PRO A 145 -4.92 2.63 4.02
N TRP A 146 -4.80 3.32 2.88
CA TRP A 146 -5.58 4.53 2.63
C TRP A 146 -7.05 4.27 2.42
N SER A 147 -7.40 3.21 1.68
CA SER A 147 -8.80 2.83 1.47
C SER A 147 -9.45 2.35 2.77
N GLN A 148 -8.70 1.58 3.59
CA GLN A 148 -9.12 1.20 4.94
C GLN A 148 -9.41 2.42 5.81
N SER A 149 -8.65 3.51 5.62
CA SER A 149 -8.68 4.69 6.47
C SER A 149 -9.62 5.80 5.98
N LEU A 150 -10.43 5.56 4.93
CA LEU A 150 -11.34 6.59 4.39
C LEU A 150 -12.18 7.27 5.49
N PRO A 151 -12.82 6.55 6.43
CA PRO A 151 -13.64 7.20 7.47
C PRO A 151 -12.84 8.19 8.33
N TYR A 152 -11.59 7.85 8.62
CA TYR A 152 -10.67 8.69 9.40
C TYR A 152 -10.21 9.93 8.63
N PHE A 153 -9.95 9.80 7.32
CA PHE A 153 -9.65 10.96 6.46
C PHE A 153 -10.84 11.91 6.34
N ILE A 154 -12.05 11.36 6.21
CA ILE A 154 -13.28 12.16 6.21
C ILE A 154 -13.46 12.87 7.56
N ASN A 155 -13.16 12.21 8.68
CA ASN A 155 -13.24 12.83 10.01
C ASN A 155 -12.24 13.98 10.18
N ALA A 156 -11.06 13.88 9.57
CA ALA A 156 -10.03 14.92 9.66
C ALA A 156 -10.34 16.16 8.81
N THR A 157 -11.22 16.04 7.81
CA THR A 157 -11.50 17.09 6.81
C THR A 157 -12.90 17.70 6.98
N ILE A 158 -13.91 16.90 7.33
CA ILE A 158 -15.31 17.33 7.43
C ILE A 158 -15.72 17.46 8.90
N LYS A 159 -16.11 18.67 9.29
CA LYS A 159 -16.71 18.99 10.60
C LYS A 159 -18.12 18.41 10.70
N ARG A 160 -18.25 17.23 11.28
CA ARG A 160 -19.49 16.44 11.31
C ARG A 160 -20.59 17.10 12.14
N GLU A 161 -20.21 17.90 13.12
CA GLU A 161 -21.13 18.67 13.97
C GLU A 161 -22.05 19.62 13.18
N ASN A 162 -21.67 19.95 11.95
CA ASN A 162 -22.47 20.80 11.05
C ASN A 162 -23.60 20.05 10.34
N TYR A 163 -23.70 18.73 10.49
CA TYR A 163 -24.63 17.89 9.73
C TYR A 163 -25.46 16.99 10.65
N SER A 164 -26.75 16.86 10.38
CA SER A 164 -27.67 16.00 11.16
C SER A 164 -27.55 14.51 10.83
N VAL A 165 -26.83 14.17 9.78
CA VAL A 165 -26.65 12.79 9.29
C VAL A 165 -25.73 11.99 10.20
N LYS A 166 -26.05 10.72 10.41
CA LYS A 166 -25.21 9.81 11.22
C LYS A 166 -24.22 9.06 10.34
N PHE A 167 -22.94 9.17 10.64
CA PHE A 167 -21.90 8.40 9.97
C PHE A 167 -21.84 6.98 10.54
N MET A 168 -21.93 5.98 9.67
CA MET A 168 -21.78 4.57 10.00
C MET A 168 -20.42 4.08 9.50
N GLU A 169 -19.53 3.78 10.45
CA GLU A 169 -18.11 3.53 10.16
C GLU A 169 -17.64 2.18 10.69
N PRO A 170 -18.28 1.07 10.31
CA PRO A 170 -17.87 -0.23 10.79
C PRO A 170 -16.53 -0.65 10.18
N GLU A 171 -15.65 -1.17 11.04
CA GLU A 171 -14.48 -1.92 10.62
C GLU A 171 -14.89 -3.35 10.23
N ILE A 172 -14.62 -3.73 8.99
CA ILE A 172 -15.10 -4.98 8.41
C ILE A 172 -13.91 -5.76 7.84
N SER A 173 -13.79 -7.01 8.26
CA SER A 173 -12.92 -8.01 7.64
C SER A 173 -13.79 -9.02 6.89
N PHE A 174 -13.57 -9.15 5.59
CA PHE A 174 -14.16 -10.25 4.82
C PHE A 174 -13.34 -11.53 4.95
N GLY A 175 -12.07 -11.44 5.39
CA GLY A 175 -11.24 -12.59 5.76
C GLY A 175 -11.82 -13.38 6.93
N GLU A 176 -12.48 -12.72 7.90
CA GLU A 176 -13.24 -13.39 8.97
C GLU A 176 -14.62 -13.94 8.52
N GLY A 177 -14.97 -13.79 7.23
CA GLY A 177 -16.21 -14.26 6.63
C GLY A 177 -17.26 -13.16 6.44
N ILE A 178 -17.83 -13.10 5.23
CA ILE A 178 -18.83 -12.09 4.85
C ILE A 178 -20.12 -12.12 5.72
N ASP A 179 -20.52 -13.28 6.24
CA ASP A 179 -21.65 -13.38 7.18
C ASP A 179 -21.34 -12.63 8.48
N LYS A 180 -20.15 -12.85 9.06
CA LYS A 180 -19.72 -12.17 10.30
C LYS A 180 -19.62 -10.66 10.09
N ALA A 181 -19.02 -10.24 8.97
CA ALA A 181 -18.96 -8.85 8.54
C ALA A 181 -20.34 -8.18 8.50
N LEU A 182 -21.29 -8.78 7.77
CA LEU A 182 -22.62 -8.22 7.62
C LEU A 182 -23.45 -8.30 8.90
N ARG A 183 -23.28 -9.32 9.75
CA ARG A 183 -23.90 -9.36 11.09
C ARG A 183 -23.47 -8.16 11.93
N LYS A 184 -22.16 -7.84 11.94
CA LYS A 184 -21.62 -6.66 12.66
C LYS A 184 -22.26 -5.36 12.18
N VAL A 185 -22.46 -5.20 10.87
CA VAL A 185 -23.16 -4.02 10.33
C VAL A 185 -24.65 -4.04 10.68
N GLY A 186 -25.32 -5.19 10.53
CA GLY A 186 -26.74 -5.35 10.78
C GLY A 186 -27.14 -5.05 12.22
N SER A 187 -26.33 -5.48 13.18
CA SER A 187 -26.58 -5.24 14.61
C SER A 187 -26.49 -3.76 15.01
N LEU A 188 -25.85 -2.91 14.19
CA LEU A 188 -25.85 -1.45 14.40
C LEU A 188 -27.18 -0.79 13.99
N LEU A 189 -28.01 -1.51 13.21
CA LEU A 189 -29.19 -0.97 12.56
C LEU A 189 -30.49 -1.67 12.97
N ASN A 190 -30.41 -2.89 13.47
CA ASN A 190 -31.57 -3.72 13.77
C ASN A 190 -31.25 -4.71 14.90
N GLU A 191 -32.21 -4.95 15.79
CA GLU A 191 -32.09 -5.94 16.87
C GLU A 191 -32.63 -7.32 16.45
N ASP A 192 -33.44 -7.39 15.37
CA ASP A 192 -34.00 -8.63 14.86
C ASP A 192 -32.94 -9.44 14.08
N THR A 193 -32.39 -10.44 14.79
CA THR A 193 -31.38 -11.36 14.24
C THR A 193 -31.88 -12.21 13.06
N SER A 194 -33.18 -12.54 13.00
CA SER A 194 -33.78 -13.29 11.90
C SER A 194 -33.81 -12.43 10.64
N ARG A 195 -34.22 -11.17 10.78
CA ARG A 195 -34.21 -10.20 9.68
C ARG A 195 -32.80 -9.92 9.17
N ILE A 196 -31.82 -9.78 10.06
CA ILE A 196 -30.41 -9.64 9.68
C ILE A 196 -29.96 -10.86 8.88
N LYS A 197 -30.20 -12.08 9.38
CA LYS A 197 -29.82 -13.32 8.70
C LYS A 197 -30.42 -13.40 7.29
N LYS A 198 -31.68 -13.02 7.13
CA LYS A 198 -32.34 -12.96 5.81
C LYS A 198 -31.68 -11.94 4.89
N ALA A 199 -31.40 -10.73 5.39
CA ALA A 199 -30.72 -9.69 4.62
C ALA A 199 -29.33 -10.13 4.13
N ILE A 200 -28.58 -10.85 4.97
CA ILE A 200 -27.28 -11.41 4.60
C ILE A 200 -27.40 -12.40 3.44
N GLN A 201 -28.32 -13.36 3.54
CA GLN A 201 -28.51 -14.37 2.50
C GLN A 201 -28.89 -13.74 1.15
N VAL A 202 -29.78 -12.74 1.16
CA VAL A 202 -30.18 -12.01 -0.05
C VAL A 202 -28.99 -11.26 -0.64
N ALA A 203 -28.23 -10.54 0.21
CA ALA A 203 -27.07 -9.77 -0.21
C ALA A 203 -25.97 -10.65 -0.83
N GLN A 204 -25.60 -11.75 -0.16
CA GLN A 204 -24.59 -12.69 -0.68
C GLN A 204 -25.00 -13.28 -2.03
N LYS A 205 -26.28 -13.67 -2.17
CA LYS A 205 -26.81 -14.19 -3.44
C LYS A 205 -26.69 -13.16 -4.56
N LYS A 206 -27.02 -11.90 -4.29
CA LYS A 206 -26.95 -10.82 -5.26
C LYS A 206 -25.53 -10.48 -5.68
N GLN A 207 -24.60 -10.45 -4.72
CA GLN A 207 -23.18 -10.28 -5.01
C GLN A 207 -22.62 -11.43 -5.85
N TYR A 208 -22.99 -12.68 -5.52
CA TYR A 208 -22.59 -13.85 -6.29
C TYR A 208 -23.12 -13.80 -7.72
N GLN A 209 -24.41 -13.47 -7.90
CA GLN A 209 -25.03 -13.31 -9.22
C GLN A 209 -24.30 -12.25 -10.07
N PHE A 210 -24.00 -11.08 -9.49
CA PHE A 210 -23.21 -10.05 -10.17
C PHE A 210 -21.85 -10.56 -10.63
N SER A 211 -21.12 -11.26 -9.76
CA SER A 211 -19.81 -11.84 -10.08
C SER A 211 -19.90 -12.87 -11.21
N GLU A 212 -20.87 -13.79 -11.16
CA GLU A 212 -21.04 -14.82 -12.18
C GLU A 212 -21.49 -14.28 -13.53
N ASP A 213 -22.41 -13.30 -13.54
CA ASP A 213 -22.86 -12.65 -14.77
C ASP A 213 -21.71 -11.89 -15.46
N LEU A 214 -20.86 -11.22 -14.66
CA LEU A 214 -19.69 -10.53 -15.16
C LEU A 214 -18.66 -11.51 -15.74
N LYS A 215 -18.36 -12.61 -15.04
CA LYS A 215 -17.47 -13.67 -15.55
C LYS A 215 -18.00 -14.33 -16.81
N LYS A 216 -19.32 -14.60 -16.86
CA LYS A 216 -19.98 -15.16 -18.02
C LYS A 216 -19.82 -14.24 -19.23
N LYS A 217 -20.03 -12.94 -19.05
CA LYS A 217 -19.82 -11.95 -20.10
C LYS A 217 -18.36 -11.89 -20.56
N GLY A 218 -17.41 -11.92 -19.62
CA GLY A 218 -15.99 -11.98 -19.95
C GLY A 218 -15.63 -13.19 -20.80
N ARG A 219 -16.11 -14.39 -20.43
CA ARG A 219 -15.93 -15.62 -21.22
C ARG A 219 -16.53 -15.52 -22.62
N GLU A 220 -17.75 -14.98 -22.73
CA GLU A 220 -18.43 -14.78 -24.03
C GLU A 220 -17.58 -13.89 -24.96
N VAL A 221 -17.09 -12.76 -24.45
CA VAL A 221 -16.27 -11.81 -25.22
C VAL A 221 -14.95 -12.45 -25.64
N LEU A 222 -14.25 -13.11 -24.72
CA LEU A 222 -12.95 -13.72 -25.00
C LEU A 222 -13.07 -14.88 -26.00
N ASN A 223 -14.12 -15.69 -25.91
CA ASN A 223 -14.36 -16.77 -26.88
C ASN A 223 -14.67 -16.23 -28.28
N ASN A 224 -15.34 -15.08 -28.36
CA ASN A 224 -15.68 -14.42 -29.62
C ASN A 224 -14.52 -13.59 -30.21
N LEU A 225 -13.41 -13.43 -29.48
CA LEU A 225 -12.24 -12.65 -29.94
C LEU A 225 -11.51 -13.31 -31.11
N GLY A 226 -11.58 -14.64 -31.22
CA GLY A 226 -10.86 -15.40 -32.25
C GLY A 226 -9.36 -15.07 -32.21
N GLY A 227 -8.77 -14.73 -33.37
CA GLY A 227 -7.38 -14.27 -33.48
C GLY A 227 -7.19 -12.76 -33.41
N GLN A 228 -8.25 -11.98 -33.16
CA GLN A 228 -8.13 -10.51 -33.05
C GLN A 228 -7.43 -10.12 -31.76
N LYS A 229 -6.82 -8.94 -31.72
CA LYS A 229 -6.20 -8.43 -30.50
C LYS A 229 -7.26 -7.96 -29.52
N GLY A 230 -7.21 -8.46 -28.29
CA GLY A 230 -8.04 -8.02 -27.19
C GLY A 230 -7.22 -7.27 -26.16
N PHE A 231 -7.87 -6.37 -25.42
CA PHE A 231 -7.22 -5.56 -24.40
C PHE A 231 -7.86 -5.81 -23.05
N VAL A 232 -7.04 -5.96 -22.01
CA VAL A 232 -7.52 -6.12 -20.64
C VAL A 232 -7.10 -4.92 -19.82
N VAL A 233 -8.06 -4.20 -19.24
CA VAL A 233 -7.75 -3.08 -18.34
C VAL A 233 -7.42 -3.63 -16.95
N ILE A 234 -6.13 -3.61 -16.60
CA ILE A 234 -5.59 -4.05 -15.33
C ILE A 234 -5.62 -2.89 -14.35
N SER A 235 -6.50 -2.98 -13.34
CA SER A 235 -6.65 -1.92 -12.34
C SER A 235 -7.49 -2.42 -11.16
N ARG A 236 -7.54 -1.63 -10.09
CA ARG A 236 -8.65 -1.75 -9.12
C ARG A 236 -9.96 -1.33 -9.80
N PRO A 237 -11.11 -1.97 -9.52
CA PRO A 237 -12.38 -1.64 -10.16
C PRO A 237 -12.75 -0.15 -10.07
N TYR A 238 -12.54 0.47 -8.90
CA TYR A 238 -12.79 1.90 -8.72
C TYR A 238 -11.88 2.83 -9.51
N ASN A 239 -10.81 2.31 -10.12
CA ASN A 239 -9.94 3.09 -10.97
C ASN A 239 -10.29 2.86 -12.46
N GLY A 240 -10.24 1.61 -12.92
CA GLY A 240 -10.47 1.32 -14.34
C GLY A 240 -11.92 1.29 -14.77
N CYS A 241 -12.88 1.27 -13.83
CA CYS A 241 -14.31 1.25 -14.16
C CYS A 241 -15.06 2.53 -13.82
N ASP A 242 -14.42 3.52 -13.17
CA ASP A 242 -15.00 4.85 -13.01
C ASP A 242 -14.48 5.79 -14.11
N PRO A 243 -15.33 6.18 -15.09
CA PRO A 243 -14.92 7.07 -16.17
C PRO A 243 -14.34 8.41 -15.68
N GLY A 244 -14.78 8.90 -14.51
CA GLY A 244 -14.26 10.14 -13.92
C GLY A 244 -12.87 10.01 -13.33
N LEU A 245 -12.41 8.78 -13.04
CA LEU A 245 -11.07 8.51 -12.51
C LEU A 245 -10.08 8.03 -13.57
N ASN A 246 -10.55 7.73 -14.78
CA ASN A 246 -9.70 7.25 -15.87
C ASN A 246 -9.86 8.04 -17.19
N LEU A 247 -10.48 9.21 -17.14
CA LEU A 247 -10.66 10.10 -18.29
C LEU A 247 -11.41 9.44 -19.46
N ASP A 248 -12.42 8.63 -19.14
CA ASP A 248 -13.23 7.85 -20.08
C ASP A 248 -12.38 7.07 -21.09
N ILE A 249 -11.26 6.50 -20.63
CA ILE A 249 -10.28 5.81 -21.47
C ILE A 249 -10.91 4.71 -22.34
N VAL A 250 -11.95 4.06 -21.85
CA VAL A 250 -12.62 2.97 -22.56
C VAL A 250 -13.30 3.49 -23.83
N GLU A 251 -13.89 4.70 -23.82
CA GLU A 251 -14.45 5.27 -25.04
C GLU A 251 -13.36 5.63 -26.04
N LYS A 252 -12.23 6.18 -25.57
CA LYS A 252 -11.05 6.47 -26.40
C LYS A 252 -10.47 5.19 -27.03
N MET A 253 -10.39 4.12 -26.26
CA MET A 253 -10.02 2.78 -26.75
C MET A 253 -10.98 2.28 -27.84
N ARG A 254 -12.30 2.47 -27.67
CA ARG A 254 -13.29 2.09 -28.69
C ARG A 254 -13.14 2.90 -29.98
N GLU A 255 -12.80 4.18 -29.89
CA GLU A 255 -12.48 5.05 -31.04
C GLU A 255 -11.27 4.56 -31.84
N LEU A 256 -10.32 3.91 -31.16
CA LEU A 256 -9.13 3.26 -31.75
C LEU A 256 -9.33 1.78 -32.08
N GLU A 257 -10.58 1.32 -32.13
CA GLU A 257 -10.94 -0.07 -32.41
C GLU A 257 -10.39 -1.12 -31.42
N MET A 258 -10.10 -0.69 -30.19
CA MET A 258 -9.59 -1.56 -29.12
C MET A 258 -10.75 -2.15 -28.31
N LEU A 259 -10.98 -3.45 -28.45
CA LEU A 259 -11.94 -4.17 -27.59
C LEU A 259 -11.35 -4.36 -26.19
N ALA A 260 -11.82 -3.53 -25.25
CA ALA A 260 -11.36 -3.52 -23.86
C ALA A 260 -12.29 -4.30 -22.93
N THR A 261 -11.71 -5.17 -22.11
CA THR A 261 -12.38 -6.00 -21.11
C THR A 261 -11.87 -5.65 -19.69
N PRO A 262 -12.74 -5.45 -18.70
CA PRO A 262 -12.31 -5.18 -17.33
C PRO A 262 -11.69 -6.44 -16.69
N MET A 263 -10.61 -6.28 -15.94
CA MET A 263 -9.90 -7.39 -15.28
C MET A 263 -10.80 -8.29 -14.41
N ASP A 264 -11.82 -7.72 -13.76
CA ASP A 264 -12.71 -8.47 -12.87
C ASP A 264 -13.82 -9.27 -13.60
N SER A 265 -13.87 -9.20 -14.93
CA SER A 265 -14.63 -10.14 -15.76
C SER A 265 -13.86 -11.39 -16.17
N LEU A 266 -12.56 -11.43 -15.87
CA LEU A 266 -11.75 -12.63 -16.07
C LEU A 266 -11.99 -13.64 -14.95
N ASP A 267 -11.82 -14.92 -15.27
CA ASP A 267 -11.75 -15.95 -14.24
C ASP A 267 -10.34 -15.96 -13.66
N LEU A 268 -10.20 -15.30 -12.50
CA LEU A 268 -8.92 -15.11 -11.83
C LEU A 268 -8.82 -16.07 -10.66
N ASP A 269 -7.76 -16.88 -10.67
CA ASP A 269 -7.40 -17.73 -9.55
C ASP A 269 -6.08 -17.24 -8.91
N PRO A 270 -6.16 -16.58 -7.74
CA PRO A 270 -4.98 -16.21 -6.96
C PRO A 270 -4.08 -17.38 -6.55
N SER A 271 -4.57 -18.63 -6.52
CA SER A 271 -3.73 -19.80 -6.22
C SER A 271 -2.57 -19.93 -7.22
N LEU A 272 -2.75 -19.40 -8.44
CA LEU A 272 -1.74 -19.44 -9.48
C LEU A 272 -0.47 -18.71 -9.06
N ILE A 273 -0.51 -17.66 -8.24
CA ILE A 273 0.67 -16.83 -7.90
C ILE A 273 1.30 -17.17 -6.55
N SER A 274 0.68 -18.05 -5.76
CA SER A 274 1.00 -18.22 -4.35
C SER A 274 2.39 -18.79 -4.06
N GLU A 275 2.95 -19.59 -4.97
CA GLU A 275 4.30 -20.14 -4.81
C GLU A 275 5.37 -19.09 -5.05
N ASP A 276 5.17 -18.24 -6.06
CA ASP A 276 6.13 -17.23 -6.48
C ASP A 276 6.02 -15.95 -5.67
N TYR A 277 4.82 -15.64 -5.16
CA TYR A 277 4.52 -14.40 -4.43
C TYR A 277 3.80 -14.66 -3.09
N PRO A 278 4.35 -15.50 -2.20
CA PRO A 278 3.69 -15.86 -0.94
C PRO A 278 3.47 -14.67 -0.01
N ASN A 279 4.21 -13.58 -0.19
CA ASN A 279 4.08 -12.34 0.59
C ASN A 279 3.31 -11.23 -0.14
N MET A 280 2.59 -11.53 -1.24
CA MET A 280 1.69 -10.55 -1.87
C MET A 280 0.41 -10.42 -1.05
N TYR A 281 0.50 -9.76 0.12
CA TYR A 281 -0.61 -9.65 1.07
C TYR A 281 -1.71 -8.68 0.63
N TRP A 282 -1.56 -7.96 -0.48
CA TRP A 282 -2.63 -7.11 -1.01
C TRP A 282 -3.57 -7.93 -1.90
N GLY A 283 -4.86 -8.00 -1.56
CA GLY A 283 -5.82 -8.79 -2.33
C GLY A 283 -5.96 -8.33 -3.79
N TYR A 284 -5.90 -7.03 -4.07
CA TYR A 284 -5.84 -6.55 -5.46
C TYR A 284 -4.51 -6.86 -6.15
N GLY A 285 -3.39 -6.90 -5.42
CA GLY A 285 -2.09 -7.31 -5.97
C GLY A 285 -2.14 -8.77 -6.43
N GLN A 286 -2.71 -9.66 -5.62
CA GLN A 286 -2.93 -11.06 -6.00
C GLN A 286 -3.78 -11.19 -7.28
N ARG A 287 -4.89 -10.45 -7.37
CA ARG A 287 -5.76 -10.46 -8.57
C ARG A 287 -5.06 -9.89 -9.80
N ILE A 288 -4.27 -8.83 -9.65
CA ILE A 288 -3.49 -8.23 -10.75
C ILE A 288 -2.45 -9.22 -11.29
N LEU A 289 -1.73 -9.93 -10.42
CA LEU A 289 -0.75 -10.93 -10.85
C LEU A 289 -1.43 -12.20 -11.41
N ALA A 290 -2.56 -12.63 -10.85
CA ALA A 290 -3.36 -13.71 -11.43
C ALA A 290 -3.87 -13.34 -12.83
N ALA A 291 -4.27 -12.09 -13.05
CA ALA A 291 -4.65 -11.59 -14.37
C ALA A 291 -3.48 -11.60 -15.35
N ALA A 292 -2.26 -11.27 -14.90
CA ALA A 292 -1.05 -11.41 -15.71
C ALA A 292 -0.86 -12.85 -16.19
N ARG A 293 -1.00 -13.84 -15.29
CA ARG A 293 -0.90 -15.28 -15.65
C ARG A 293 -1.98 -15.71 -16.62
N ARG A 294 -3.23 -15.29 -16.38
CA ARG A 294 -4.35 -15.60 -17.28
C ARG A 294 -4.17 -14.99 -18.68
N ILE A 295 -3.61 -13.79 -18.79
CA ILE A 295 -3.29 -13.17 -20.08
C ILE A 295 -2.23 -13.97 -20.83
N LYS A 296 -1.23 -14.49 -20.13
CA LYS A 296 -0.13 -15.26 -20.74
C LYS A 296 -0.55 -16.60 -21.35
N GLU A 297 -1.68 -17.14 -20.92
CA GLU A 297 -2.30 -18.33 -21.51
C GLU A 297 -2.90 -18.08 -22.90
N THR A 298 -2.95 -16.82 -23.33
CA THR A 298 -3.45 -16.40 -24.65
C THR A 298 -2.31 -15.82 -25.50
N ASP A 299 -2.50 -15.73 -26.80
CA ASP A 299 -1.54 -15.17 -27.76
C ASP A 299 -1.93 -13.77 -28.29
N ASN A 300 -3.12 -13.29 -27.93
CA ASN A 300 -3.72 -12.10 -28.50
C ASN A 300 -4.28 -11.10 -27.48
N LEU A 301 -4.16 -11.36 -26.16
CA LEU A 301 -4.52 -10.39 -25.12
C LEU A 301 -3.33 -9.52 -24.71
N TYR A 302 -3.58 -8.21 -24.64
CA TYR A 302 -2.62 -7.19 -24.25
C TYR A 302 -3.13 -6.40 -23.03
N PRO A 303 -2.32 -6.22 -21.97
CA PRO A 303 -2.74 -5.46 -20.81
C PRO A 303 -2.64 -3.94 -21.03
N ILE A 304 -3.62 -3.20 -20.52
CA ILE A 304 -3.58 -1.75 -20.27
C ILE A 304 -3.67 -1.55 -18.76
N TYR A 305 -2.54 -1.28 -18.12
CA TYR A 305 -2.44 -1.10 -16.69
C TYR A 305 -2.78 0.33 -16.31
N ILE A 306 -3.84 0.54 -15.53
CA ILE A 306 -4.25 1.87 -15.06
C ILE A 306 -3.98 1.98 -13.55
N THR A 307 -3.12 2.92 -13.19
CA THR A 307 -2.79 3.28 -11.81
C THR A 307 -3.00 4.77 -11.57
N ASN A 308 -2.79 5.21 -10.33
CA ASN A 308 -2.91 6.61 -9.95
C ASN A 308 -1.60 7.16 -9.40
N PHE A 309 -1.40 8.47 -9.51
CA PHE A 309 -0.39 9.15 -8.73
C PHE A 309 -0.64 8.92 -7.24
N GLY A 310 0.45 8.71 -6.49
CA GLY A 310 0.40 8.36 -5.07
C GLY A 310 -0.06 6.93 -4.75
N CYS A 311 -0.40 6.06 -5.71
CA CYS A 311 -0.84 4.70 -5.40
C CYS A 311 0.28 3.89 -4.72
N GLY A 312 0.16 3.71 -3.40
CA GLY A 312 1.17 3.01 -2.59
C GLY A 312 1.43 1.57 -3.04
N PRO A 313 0.42 0.67 -3.07
CA PRO A 313 0.67 -0.72 -3.48
C PRO A 313 1.26 -0.86 -4.89
N ASP A 314 0.84 -0.02 -5.84
CA ASP A 314 1.34 -0.10 -7.22
C ASP A 314 2.77 0.40 -7.38
N SER A 315 3.37 1.02 -6.34
CA SER A 315 4.82 1.24 -6.34
C SER A 315 5.62 -0.07 -6.33
N PHE A 316 4.99 -1.19 -5.93
CA PHE A 316 5.60 -2.53 -5.93
C PHE A 316 4.90 -3.48 -6.92
N ILE A 317 3.57 -3.54 -6.92
CA ILE A 317 2.81 -4.47 -7.76
C ILE A 317 3.12 -4.29 -9.26
N SER A 318 3.34 -3.05 -9.74
CA SER A 318 3.68 -2.83 -11.15
C SER A 318 5.00 -3.46 -11.57
N LYS A 319 5.96 -3.61 -10.63
CA LYS A 319 7.26 -4.25 -10.89
C LYS A 319 7.11 -5.76 -10.98
N ASP A 320 6.36 -6.34 -10.05
CA ASP A 320 5.99 -7.75 -10.09
C ASP A 320 5.23 -8.06 -11.37
N PHE A 321 4.25 -7.23 -11.74
CA PHE A 321 3.52 -7.34 -12.99
C PHE A 321 4.44 -7.26 -14.21
N THR A 322 5.37 -6.30 -14.23
CA THR A 322 6.37 -6.17 -15.31
C THR A 322 7.24 -7.42 -15.42
N GLU A 323 7.63 -8.03 -14.29
CA GLU A 323 8.38 -9.28 -14.31
C GLU A 323 7.56 -10.46 -14.79
N GLU A 324 6.28 -10.55 -14.43
CA GLU A 324 5.37 -11.61 -14.89
C GLU A 324 5.11 -11.55 -16.39
N MET A 325 5.02 -10.35 -16.98
CA MET A 325 4.61 -10.19 -18.37
C MET A 325 5.67 -10.64 -19.37
N ASP A 326 5.23 -11.41 -20.39
CA ASP A 326 6.07 -11.88 -21.51
C ASP A 326 5.89 -11.05 -22.79
N ARG A 327 4.99 -10.06 -22.76
CA ARG A 327 4.58 -9.23 -23.90
C ARG A 327 4.46 -7.76 -23.49
N PRO A 328 4.44 -6.83 -24.45
CA PRO A 328 4.22 -5.41 -24.16
C PRO A 328 2.89 -5.16 -23.46
N PHE A 329 2.87 -4.18 -22.58
CA PHE A 329 1.67 -3.62 -21.97
C PHE A 329 1.85 -2.10 -21.86
N LEU A 330 0.74 -1.38 -21.75
CA LEU A 330 0.75 0.06 -21.54
C LEU A 330 0.42 0.37 -20.08
N GLU A 331 1.33 1.00 -19.34
CA GLU A 331 1.03 1.54 -18.00
C GLU A 331 0.65 3.03 -18.09
N LEU A 332 -0.59 3.36 -17.71
CA LEU A 332 -1.10 4.71 -17.62
C LEU A 332 -1.30 5.10 -16.16
N GLN A 333 -0.72 6.24 -15.80
CA GLN A 333 -0.91 6.85 -14.49
C GLN A 333 -1.85 8.04 -14.66
N VAL A 334 -2.88 8.11 -13.83
CA VAL A 334 -3.88 9.19 -13.80
C VAL A 334 -3.78 9.96 -12.48
N ASP A 335 -4.01 11.26 -12.54
CA ASP A 335 -4.05 12.19 -11.41
C ASP A 335 -5.01 13.36 -11.70
N GLU A 336 -5.10 14.29 -10.76
CA GLU A 336 -5.90 15.52 -10.86
C GLU A 336 -5.37 16.57 -11.86
N HIS A 337 -4.33 16.27 -12.63
CA HIS A 337 -3.78 17.14 -13.67
C HIS A 337 -3.74 16.46 -15.05
N SER A 338 -4.20 15.22 -15.14
CA SER A 338 -4.13 14.42 -16.35
C SER A 338 -5.02 15.01 -17.45
N ALA A 339 -4.48 15.05 -18.68
CA ALA A 339 -5.17 15.58 -19.86
C ALA A 339 -5.49 14.47 -20.85
N GLU A 340 -6.65 14.57 -21.50
CA GLU A 340 -7.17 13.54 -22.41
C GLU A 340 -6.25 13.25 -23.60
N ALA A 341 -5.68 14.30 -24.22
CA ALA A 341 -4.81 14.18 -25.39
C ALA A 341 -3.59 13.29 -25.10
N GLY A 342 -3.02 13.38 -23.90
CA GLY A 342 -1.87 12.56 -23.50
C GLY A 342 -2.19 11.06 -23.39
N ILE A 343 -3.45 10.69 -23.14
CA ILE A 343 -3.87 9.28 -23.09
C ILE A 343 -4.03 8.72 -24.51
N ILE A 344 -4.69 9.46 -25.41
CA ILE A 344 -4.97 9.02 -26.77
C ILE A 344 -3.66 8.73 -27.52
N THR A 345 -2.71 9.67 -27.51
CA THR A 345 -1.41 9.50 -28.20
C THR A 345 -0.64 8.29 -27.67
N ARG A 346 -0.76 7.97 -26.37
CA ARG A 346 -0.10 6.80 -25.77
C ARG A 346 -0.79 5.48 -26.16
N LEU A 347 -2.11 5.48 -26.34
CA LEU A 347 -2.85 4.33 -26.85
C LEU A 347 -2.50 4.05 -28.31
N GLU A 348 -2.44 5.10 -29.15
CA GLU A 348 -2.02 5.01 -30.56
C GLU A 348 -0.60 4.47 -30.66
N ALA A 349 0.35 5.07 -29.94
CA ALA A 349 1.74 4.62 -29.93
C ALA A 349 1.87 3.17 -29.43
N PHE A 350 1.06 2.77 -28.45
CA PHE A 350 1.03 1.38 -27.97
C PHE A 350 0.52 0.42 -29.05
N LEU A 351 -0.58 0.75 -29.73
CA LEU A 351 -1.12 -0.03 -30.84
C LEU A 351 -0.06 -0.23 -31.93
N ASP A 352 0.59 0.84 -32.36
CA ASP A 352 1.64 0.78 -33.38
C ASP A 352 2.81 -0.12 -32.93
N SER A 353 3.20 -0.04 -31.66
CA SER A 353 4.30 -0.86 -31.10
C SER A 353 4.02 -2.38 -31.11
N ILE A 354 2.74 -2.80 -31.15
CA ILE A 354 2.33 -4.20 -31.11
C ILE A 354 1.88 -4.75 -32.48
N GLN A 355 1.79 -3.94 -33.54
CA GLN A 355 1.27 -4.38 -34.84
C GLN A 355 2.06 -5.57 -35.44
N ASN A 356 3.38 -5.60 -35.28
CA ASN A 356 4.26 -6.60 -35.91
C ASN A 356 5.04 -7.49 -34.93
N ARG A 357 4.63 -7.55 -33.66
CA ARG A 357 5.38 -8.27 -32.63
C ARG A 357 4.78 -9.65 -32.38
N LYS A 358 5.57 -10.70 -32.64
CA LYS A 358 5.26 -12.05 -32.16
C LYS A 358 5.51 -12.11 -30.65
N ILE A 359 4.59 -12.73 -29.92
CA ILE A 359 4.76 -12.95 -28.48
C ILE A 359 5.79 -14.05 -28.29
N ASP A 360 6.93 -13.69 -27.70
CA ASP A 360 7.94 -14.66 -27.30
C ASP A 360 7.53 -15.22 -25.95
N GLN A 361 7.06 -16.47 -25.93
CA GLN A 361 6.65 -17.15 -24.69
C GLN A 361 7.88 -17.40 -23.80
N ARG A 362 8.24 -16.39 -23.01
CA ARG A 362 9.29 -16.53 -22.01
C ARG A 362 8.78 -17.42 -20.89
N LYS A 363 9.40 -18.59 -20.73
CA LYS A 363 9.33 -19.33 -19.47
C LYS A 363 10.02 -18.49 -18.39
N ILE A 364 9.23 -17.83 -17.54
CA ILE A 364 9.75 -17.19 -16.35
C ILE A 364 10.16 -18.29 -15.40
N SER A 365 11.46 -18.61 -15.40
CA SER A 365 12.05 -19.43 -14.37
C SER A 365 12.32 -18.54 -13.15
N ARG A 366 11.45 -18.60 -12.15
CA ARG A 366 11.73 -18.16 -10.78
C ARG A 366 12.43 -19.26 -9.98
N LYS A 367 13.42 -19.94 -10.58
CA LYS A 367 14.38 -20.67 -9.75
C LYS A 367 15.17 -19.62 -8.98
N SER A 368 14.93 -19.51 -7.66
CA SER A 368 15.85 -18.81 -6.79
C SER A 368 17.19 -19.51 -6.94
N THR A 369 18.23 -18.79 -7.33
CA THR A 369 19.59 -19.31 -7.16
C THR A 369 19.80 -19.41 -5.66
N LEU A 370 19.57 -20.60 -5.10
CA LEU A 370 19.88 -20.86 -3.70
C LEU A 370 21.37 -20.55 -3.52
N SER A 371 21.65 -19.56 -2.68
CA SER A 371 23.00 -19.26 -2.21
C SER A 371 23.66 -20.55 -1.74
N THR A 372 24.78 -20.93 -2.35
CA THR A 372 25.57 -22.12 -1.95
C THR A 372 26.34 -21.88 -0.65
N LEU A 373 26.60 -20.62 -0.29
CA LEU A 373 27.25 -20.24 0.96
C LEU A 373 26.26 -20.21 2.11
N LYS A 374 26.67 -20.73 3.28
CA LYS A 374 25.90 -20.62 4.52
C LYS A 374 25.98 -19.20 5.08
N ASP A 375 24.97 -18.79 5.83
CA ASP A 375 24.94 -17.49 6.52
C ASP A 375 26.20 -17.22 7.38
N GLU A 376 26.84 -18.28 7.89
CA GLU A 376 28.02 -18.21 8.77
C GLU A 376 29.29 -17.77 8.04
N GLU A 377 29.30 -17.90 6.71
CA GLU A 377 30.44 -17.58 5.85
C GLU A 377 30.34 -16.16 5.27
N ARG A 378 29.24 -15.45 5.56
CA ARG A 378 28.93 -14.12 5.01
C ARG A 378 28.97 -13.04 6.07
N THR A 379 29.43 -11.85 5.67
CA THR A 379 29.25 -10.64 6.49
C THR A 379 27.86 -10.07 6.23
N ILE A 380 27.04 -10.00 7.28
CA ILE A 380 25.67 -9.48 7.23
C ILE A 380 25.68 -7.96 7.41
N TYR A 381 25.30 -7.21 6.38
CA TYR A 381 25.19 -5.76 6.42
C TYR A 381 23.80 -5.30 6.86
N ILE A 382 23.73 -4.50 7.91
CA ILE A 382 22.51 -4.02 8.55
C ILE A 382 22.29 -2.54 8.20
N PRO A 383 21.12 -2.12 7.68
CA PRO A 383 20.84 -0.73 7.40
C PRO A 383 20.88 0.12 8.66
N TYR A 384 21.47 1.32 8.53
CA TYR A 384 21.46 2.30 9.60
C TYR A 384 20.12 3.04 9.61
N MET A 385 19.26 2.73 10.59
CA MET A 385 18.08 3.54 10.89
C MET A 385 18.34 4.46 12.09
N ASP A 386 18.99 3.97 13.14
CA ASP A 386 19.57 4.73 14.26
C ASP A 386 20.64 3.83 14.91
N ASP A 387 21.22 4.25 16.02
CA ASP A 387 22.26 3.49 16.74
C ASP A 387 21.75 2.15 17.31
N HIS A 388 20.44 1.88 17.32
CA HIS A 388 19.90 0.56 17.65
C HIS A 388 20.37 -0.52 16.64
N SER A 389 20.76 -0.14 15.41
CA SER A 389 21.37 -1.07 14.45
C SER A 389 22.68 -1.65 14.99
N TYR A 390 23.42 -0.93 15.85
CA TYR A 390 24.61 -1.46 16.52
C TYR A 390 24.27 -2.48 17.63
N ALA A 391 23.12 -2.35 18.30
CA ALA A 391 22.64 -3.40 19.20
C ALA A 391 22.27 -4.66 18.43
N LEU A 392 21.65 -4.51 17.26
CA LEU A 392 21.34 -5.64 16.37
C LEU A 392 22.61 -6.35 15.89
N LYS A 393 23.63 -5.59 15.46
CA LYS A 393 24.98 -6.13 15.14
C LYS A 393 25.53 -6.94 16.31
N ALA A 394 25.57 -6.35 17.51
CA ALA A 394 26.11 -7.02 18.69
C ALA A 394 25.34 -8.31 19.04
N ALA A 395 24.01 -8.32 18.86
CA ALA A 395 23.20 -9.51 19.11
C ALA A 395 23.50 -10.64 18.10
N MET A 396 23.80 -10.31 16.84
CA MET A 396 24.26 -11.27 15.84
C MET A 396 25.67 -11.82 16.17
N GLU A 397 26.58 -10.96 16.63
CA GLU A 397 27.92 -11.37 17.09
C GLU A 397 27.86 -12.33 18.28
N ALA A 398 26.90 -12.15 19.21
CA ALA A 398 26.66 -13.06 20.33
C ALA A 398 26.21 -14.47 19.92
N LEU A 399 25.83 -14.64 18.66
CA LEU A 399 25.53 -15.91 18.01
C LEU A 399 26.66 -16.43 17.11
N GLY A 400 27.80 -15.73 17.06
CA GLY A 400 28.93 -16.09 16.22
C GLY A 400 28.77 -15.70 14.75
N LYS A 401 27.82 -14.81 14.41
CA LYS A 401 27.64 -14.32 13.03
C LYS A 401 28.53 -13.08 12.79
N MET A 402 29.06 -12.95 11.57
CA MET A 402 29.75 -11.74 11.13
C MET A 402 28.71 -10.70 10.71
N ALA A 403 28.72 -9.51 11.32
CA ALA A 403 27.77 -8.44 10.99
C ALA A 403 28.44 -7.07 10.97
N GLU A 404 27.97 -6.19 10.09
CA GLU A 404 28.39 -4.80 10.00
C GLU A 404 27.18 -3.88 9.84
N VAL A 405 27.25 -2.68 10.41
CA VAL A 405 26.20 -1.67 10.21
C VAL A 405 26.64 -0.81 9.02
N MET A 406 25.76 -0.67 8.04
CA MET A 406 26.01 0.19 6.87
C MET A 406 26.23 1.64 7.32
N PRO A 407 26.98 2.45 6.57
CA PRO A 407 27.10 3.87 6.84
C PRO A 407 25.74 4.57 6.91
N ILE A 408 25.68 5.73 7.57
CA ILE A 408 24.50 6.59 7.53
C ILE A 408 24.24 6.96 6.08
N SER A 409 22.98 6.85 5.64
CA SER A 409 22.59 7.20 4.27
C SER A 409 23.00 8.63 3.94
N ASP A 410 23.33 8.89 2.68
CA ASP A 410 23.76 10.20 2.19
C ASP A 410 23.23 10.48 0.77
N LEU A 411 23.77 11.52 0.14
CA LEU A 411 23.38 11.89 -1.22
C LEU A 411 23.72 10.80 -2.25
N GLU A 412 24.79 10.04 -2.04
CA GLU A 412 25.13 8.91 -2.90
C GLU A 412 24.11 7.80 -2.71
N SER A 413 23.71 7.48 -1.48
CA SER A 413 22.65 6.50 -1.20
C SER A 413 21.36 6.86 -1.93
N LEU A 414 20.97 8.14 -1.87
CA LEU A 414 19.79 8.61 -2.60
C LEU A 414 19.94 8.45 -4.12
N ARG A 415 21.07 8.87 -4.69
CA ARG A 415 21.32 8.79 -6.14
C ARG A 415 21.37 7.36 -6.64
N GLU A 416 22.03 6.45 -5.93
CA GLU A 416 22.09 5.04 -6.29
C GLU A 416 20.71 4.38 -6.22
N GLY A 417 19.92 4.65 -5.17
CA GLY A 417 18.55 4.14 -5.05
C GLY A 417 17.60 4.69 -6.14
N GLN A 418 17.73 5.96 -6.51
CA GLN A 418 16.89 6.59 -7.54
C GLN A 418 17.05 5.98 -8.93
N LYS A 419 18.20 5.39 -9.26
CA LYS A 419 18.41 4.72 -10.55
C LYS A 419 17.47 3.53 -10.80
N TYR A 420 16.96 2.90 -9.74
CA TYR A 420 16.17 1.65 -9.83
C TYR A 420 14.75 1.78 -9.27
N THR A 421 14.37 2.98 -8.85
CA THR A 421 13.06 3.29 -8.28
C THR A 421 12.31 4.21 -9.22
N THR A 422 11.00 4.35 -9.02
CA THR A 422 10.12 5.17 -9.88
C THR A 422 9.68 6.46 -9.21
N GLY A 423 10.21 6.75 -8.01
CA GLY A 423 9.76 7.85 -7.16
C GLY A 423 8.42 7.59 -6.46
N ARG A 424 7.83 6.39 -6.63
CA ARG A 424 6.56 5.98 -6.01
C ARG A 424 6.77 5.18 -4.74
N GLU A 425 7.94 4.58 -4.58
CA GLU A 425 8.32 3.75 -3.44
C GLU A 425 8.50 4.63 -2.19
N CYS A 426 8.42 4.02 -1.01
CA CYS A 426 8.73 4.74 0.21
C CYS A 426 10.17 5.29 0.17
N TYR A 427 10.38 6.51 0.65
CA TYR A 427 11.71 7.11 0.74
C TYR A 427 12.76 6.23 1.45
N PRO A 428 12.44 5.55 2.57
CA PRO A 428 13.32 4.54 3.18
C PRO A 428 13.73 3.39 2.25
N CYS A 429 12.85 2.95 1.34
CA CYS A 429 13.18 1.90 0.36
C CYS A 429 14.27 2.39 -0.60
N ILE A 430 14.16 3.65 -1.05
CA ILE A 430 15.15 4.27 -1.94
C ILE A 430 16.51 4.32 -1.24
N LEU A 431 16.57 4.85 -0.01
CA LEU A 431 17.81 5.00 0.75
C LEU A 431 18.45 3.65 1.06
N THR A 432 17.70 2.70 1.61
CA THR A 432 18.25 1.39 1.96
C THR A 432 18.70 0.58 0.75
N THR A 433 18.03 0.72 -0.40
CA THR A 433 18.50 0.12 -1.66
C THR A 433 19.82 0.74 -2.10
N GLY A 434 19.94 2.07 -2.04
CA GLY A 434 21.20 2.76 -2.33
C GLY A 434 22.33 2.38 -1.39
N ASP A 435 22.06 2.26 -0.09
CA ASP A 435 23.05 1.82 0.90
C ASP A 435 23.60 0.41 0.57
N MET A 436 22.73 -0.52 0.15
CA MET A 436 23.16 -1.85 -0.31
C MET A 436 24.09 -1.77 -1.54
N LEU A 437 23.75 -0.92 -2.50
CA LEU A 437 24.54 -0.76 -3.72
C LEU A 437 25.91 -0.13 -3.44
N LYS A 438 25.99 0.83 -2.51
CA LYS A 438 27.28 1.39 -2.04
C LYS A 438 28.17 0.31 -1.45
N VAL A 439 27.62 -0.52 -0.57
CA VAL A 439 28.37 -1.65 0.02
C VAL A 439 28.88 -2.61 -1.06
N ILE A 440 28.07 -2.93 -2.08
CA ILE A 440 28.50 -3.76 -3.21
C ILE A 440 29.65 -3.12 -3.97
N ASN A 441 29.52 -1.83 -4.31
CA ASN A 441 30.52 -1.08 -5.06
C ASN A 441 31.86 -1.00 -4.29
N GLU A 442 31.83 -0.76 -2.99
CA GLU A 442 33.01 -0.71 -2.12
C GLU A 442 33.71 -2.08 -1.96
N ASN A 443 32.94 -3.17 -1.94
CA ASN A 443 33.48 -4.52 -1.74
C ASN A 443 33.94 -5.21 -3.04
N GLY A 444 33.51 -4.74 -4.21
CA GLY A 444 33.92 -5.27 -5.52
C GLY A 444 33.76 -6.80 -5.62
N ALA A 445 34.84 -7.51 -5.93
CA ALA A 445 34.84 -8.98 -6.03
C ALA A 445 34.44 -9.71 -4.73
N LYS A 446 34.56 -9.06 -3.56
CA LYS A 446 34.14 -9.62 -2.27
C LYS A 446 32.63 -9.56 -2.05
N ALA A 447 31.85 -8.91 -2.92
CA ALA A 447 30.40 -8.86 -2.83
C ALA A 447 29.73 -10.25 -2.82
N LYS A 448 30.38 -11.30 -3.32
CA LYS A 448 29.85 -12.67 -3.21
C LYS A 448 29.87 -13.24 -1.79
N LYS A 449 30.62 -12.62 -0.87
CA LYS A 449 30.74 -13.02 0.55
C LYS A 449 29.91 -12.14 1.49
N ILE A 450 29.02 -11.29 0.96
CA ILE A 450 28.15 -10.46 1.79
C ILE A 450 26.72 -11.00 1.79
N ALA A 451 25.97 -10.66 2.83
CA ALA A 451 24.52 -10.78 2.90
C ALA A 451 23.97 -9.43 3.38
N PHE A 452 22.72 -9.13 3.06
CA PHE A 452 22.04 -7.95 3.61
C PHE A 452 20.99 -8.38 4.62
N PHE A 453 20.80 -7.56 5.65
CA PHE A 453 19.64 -7.66 6.54
C PHE A 453 18.58 -6.64 6.11
N MET A 454 17.35 -7.07 5.96
CA MET A 454 16.20 -6.18 5.79
C MET A 454 15.01 -6.73 6.57
N GLY A 455 14.51 -5.96 7.54
CA GLY A 455 13.27 -6.32 8.22
C GLY A 455 12.12 -6.39 7.21
N THR A 456 11.15 -7.26 7.47
CA THR A 456 9.92 -7.31 6.68
C THR A 456 8.68 -7.28 7.59
N ALA A 457 7.53 -7.07 6.99
CA ALA A 457 6.23 -7.09 7.66
C ALA A 457 5.19 -7.78 6.78
N GLN A 458 4.17 -8.35 7.42
CA GLN A 458 3.04 -9.02 6.75
C GLN A 458 1.77 -8.16 6.72
N GLY A 459 1.83 -6.91 7.21
CA GLY A 459 0.72 -5.97 7.21
C GLY A 459 0.59 -5.19 5.89
N PRO A 460 -0.50 -4.43 5.67
CA PRO A 460 -0.79 -3.75 4.40
C PRO A 460 0.19 -2.62 4.03
N CYS A 461 1.20 -2.38 4.86
CA CYS A 461 2.25 -1.39 4.67
C CYS A 461 3.29 -1.85 3.65
N ARG A 462 3.66 -0.96 2.72
CA ARG A 462 4.68 -1.15 1.68
C ARG A 462 6.00 -1.77 2.18
N PHE A 463 6.37 -1.58 3.44
CA PHE A 463 7.59 -2.15 4.04
C PHE A 463 7.73 -3.66 3.81
N GLY A 464 6.63 -4.41 3.83
CA GLY A 464 6.65 -5.85 3.58
C GLY A 464 7.14 -6.27 2.19
N GLN A 465 7.18 -5.35 1.22
CA GLN A 465 7.64 -5.61 -0.14
C GLN A 465 9.07 -5.15 -0.42
N TYR A 466 9.77 -4.52 0.55
CA TYR A 466 11.11 -3.99 0.31
C TYR A 466 12.09 -5.10 -0.08
N ARG A 467 12.06 -6.22 0.66
CA ARG A 467 12.91 -7.38 0.39
C ARG A 467 12.75 -7.86 -1.06
N THR A 468 11.52 -8.12 -1.49
CA THR A 468 11.23 -8.62 -2.83
C THR A 468 11.70 -7.64 -3.90
N PHE A 469 11.43 -6.35 -3.71
CA PHE A 469 11.94 -5.31 -4.62
C PHE A 469 13.48 -5.27 -4.67
N GLN A 470 14.15 -5.32 -3.52
CA GLN A 470 15.61 -5.29 -3.47
C GLN A 470 16.23 -6.55 -4.09
N GLU A 471 15.63 -7.73 -3.88
CA GLU A 471 16.02 -8.96 -4.57
C GLU A 471 15.88 -8.83 -6.11
N GLN A 472 14.81 -8.18 -6.59
CA GLN A 472 14.65 -7.88 -8.03
C GLN A 472 15.75 -6.95 -8.55
N VAL A 473 16.09 -5.90 -7.81
CA VAL A 473 17.18 -4.98 -8.16
C VAL A 473 18.52 -5.73 -8.22
N LEU A 474 18.86 -6.50 -7.18
CA LEU A 474 20.10 -7.28 -7.15
C LEU A 474 20.16 -8.28 -8.29
N LYS A 475 19.07 -8.98 -8.59
CA LYS A 475 18.98 -9.91 -9.73
C LYS A 475 19.25 -9.21 -11.07
N ARG A 476 18.65 -8.04 -11.31
CA ARG A 476 18.85 -7.26 -12.55
C ARG A 476 20.28 -6.80 -12.72
N LEU A 477 20.99 -6.56 -11.62
CA LEU A 477 22.39 -6.16 -11.60
C LEU A 477 23.38 -7.34 -11.61
N GLY A 478 22.90 -8.59 -11.69
CA GLY A 478 23.75 -9.78 -11.71
C GLY A 478 24.23 -10.23 -10.32
N TYR A 479 23.62 -9.73 -9.25
CA TYR A 479 23.92 -10.06 -7.85
C TYR A 479 22.87 -10.99 -7.22
N SER A 480 22.26 -11.89 -8.02
CA SER A 480 21.24 -12.83 -7.53
C SER A 480 21.69 -13.75 -6.40
N ASP A 481 23.00 -13.93 -6.24
CA ASP A 481 23.60 -14.82 -5.24
C ASP A 481 23.84 -14.13 -3.88
N ILE A 482 23.50 -12.84 -3.75
CA ILE A 482 23.57 -12.10 -2.48
C ILE A 482 22.21 -12.22 -1.78
N PRO A 483 22.12 -12.95 -0.66
CA PRO A 483 20.85 -13.13 0.05
C PRO A 483 20.49 -11.88 0.85
N ILE A 484 19.18 -11.62 0.94
CA ILE A 484 18.60 -10.66 1.88
C ILE A 484 17.94 -11.44 3.02
N ILE A 485 18.63 -11.50 4.15
CA ILE A 485 18.16 -12.11 5.39
C ILE A 485 17.07 -11.21 5.96
N SER A 486 15.87 -11.78 6.10
CA SER A 486 14.71 -11.04 6.58
C SER A 486 14.12 -11.70 7.80
N LEU A 487 13.92 -10.90 8.84
CA LEU A 487 13.12 -11.25 10.00
C LEU A 487 11.77 -10.55 9.86
N ASP A 488 10.69 -11.25 10.16
CA ASP A 488 9.33 -10.77 9.96
C ASP A 488 8.67 -10.26 11.24
N SER A 489 7.68 -9.39 11.07
CA SER A 489 6.87 -8.88 12.18
C SER A 489 5.92 -9.91 12.77
N GLU A 490 5.59 -11.01 12.07
CA GLU A 490 4.61 -11.99 12.55
C GLU A 490 5.11 -12.69 13.79
N ASN A 491 6.39 -13.07 13.86
CA ASN A 491 6.99 -13.67 15.05
C ASN A 491 7.78 -12.66 15.91
N SER A 492 7.50 -11.36 15.77
CA SER A 492 8.24 -10.29 16.44
C SER A 492 9.75 -10.33 16.17
N TYR A 493 10.13 -10.64 14.92
CA TYR A 493 11.53 -10.68 14.45
C TYR A 493 12.39 -11.74 15.15
N GLY A 494 11.79 -12.88 15.52
CA GLY A 494 12.43 -13.94 16.32
C GLY A 494 13.29 -14.95 15.57
N GLY A 495 13.53 -14.79 14.27
CA GLY A 495 14.09 -15.83 13.39
C GLY A 495 15.51 -16.36 13.71
N TYR A 496 16.25 -15.73 14.63
CA TYR A 496 17.54 -16.26 15.15
C TYR A 496 17.42 -16.89 16.54
N GLY A 497 16.19 -17.18 16.99
CA GLY A 497 15.90 -17.86 18.25
C GLY A 497 15.86 -16.94 19.47
N VAL A 498 15.40 -17.51 20.59
CA VAL A 498 15.10 -16.77 21.83
C VAL A 498 16.31 -16.00 22.38
N LYS A 499 17.52 -16.55 22.26
CA LYS A 499 18.75 -15.87 22.72
C LYS A 499 18.95 -14.55 21.97
N PHE A 500 18.84 -14.58 20.64
CA PHE A 500 18.94 -13.37 19.82
C PHE A 500 17.84 -12.37 20.16
N THR A 501 16.58 -12.81 20.21
CA THR A 501 15.44 -11.92 20.48
C THR A 501 15.62 -11.17 21.80
N LYS A 502 16.05 -11.86 22.86
CA LYS A 502 16.32 -11.25 24.17
C LYS A 502 17.45 -10.22 24.08
N LEU A 503 18.59 -10.59 23.50
CA LEU A 503 19.76 -9.72 23.39
C LEU A 503 19.50 -8.49 22.51
N ALA A 504 18.86 -8.68 21.36
CA ALA A 504 18.47 -7.60 20.46
C ALA A 504 17.50 -6.64 21.17
N TRP A 505 16.46 -7.17 21.83
CA TRP A 505 15.50 -6.34 22.56
C TRP A 505 16.14 -5.56 23.71
N GLU A 506 16.96 -6.21 24.54
CA GLU A 506 17.68 -5.55 25.64
C GLU A 506 18.57 -4.42 25.14
N GLY A 507 19.35 -4.66 24.06
CA GLY A 507 20.22 -3.67 23.46
C GLY A 507 19.44 -2.50 22.83
N ILE A 508 18.41 -2.80 22.03
CA ILE A 508 17.56 -1.79 21.39
C ILE A 508 16.88 -0.91 22.45
N ALA A 509 16.28 -1.52 23.48
CA ALA A 509 15.61 -0.78 24.54
C ALA A 509 16.58 0.08 25.37
N ALA A 510 17.78 -0.43 25.66
CA ALA A 510 18.81 0.32 26.38
C ALA A 510 19.29 1.54 25.58
N ILE A 511 19.55 1.36 24.27
CA ILE A 511 19.96 2.45 23.38
C ILE A 511 18.84 3.49 23.19
N ASP A 512 17.59 3.06 23.05
CA ASP A 512 16.42 3.95 22.94
C ASP A 512 16.26 4.83 24.20
N ILE A 513 16.39 4.24 25.40
CA ILE A 513 16.38 4.99 26.67
C ILE A 513 17.56 5.96 26.74
N LEU A 514 18.77 5.51 26.40
CA LEU A 514 19.97 6.34 26.42
C LEU A 514 19.87 7.52 25.43
N ARG A 515 19.28 7.28 24.26
CA ARG A 515 19.01 8.30 23.23
C ARG A 515 17.98 9.32 23.71
N LYS A 516 16.92 8.89 24.42
CA LYS A 516 15.96 9.81 25.04
C LYS A 516 16.63 10.70 26.07
N ALA A 517 17.45 10.13 26.97
CA ALA A 517 18.20 10.91 27.95
C ALA A 517 19.17 11.90 27.29
N GLN A 518 19.89 11.47 26.23
CA GLN A 518 20.77 12.34 25.46
C GLN A 518 20.03 13.58 24.93
N ARG A 519 18.88 13.43 24.26
CA ARG A 519 18.11 14.56 23.70
C ARG A 519 17.63 15.54 24.77
N LEU A 520 17.19 15.01 25.92
CA LEU A 520 16.74 15.83 27.05
C LEU A 520 17.86 16.68 27.64
N ILE A 521 19.06 16.12 27.77
CA ILE A 521 20.20 16.78 28.42
C ILE A 521 20.95 17.69 27.44
N ARG A 522 21.19 17.21 26.22
CA ARG A 522 21.99 17.92 25.19
C ARG A 522 21.43 19.29 24.86
N ALA A 523 20.10 19.42 24.82
CA ALA A 523 19.44 20.69 24.57
C ALA A 523 19.84 21.77 25.60
N ASP A 524 20.14 21.38 26.85
CA ASP A 524 20.46 22.27 27.97
C ASP A 524 21.91 22.20 28.44
N GLU A 525 22.76 21.40 27.81
CA GLU A 525 24.13 21.20 28.27
C GLU A 525 24.95 22.51 28.20
N VAL A 526 25.67 22.79 29.29
CA VAL A 526 26.60 23.93 29.39
C VAL A 526 27.87 23.64 28.60
N ASN A 527 28.43 22.44 28.77
CA ASN A 527 29.63 22.01 28.04
C ASN A 527 29.22 21.30 26.75
N LYS A 528 29.22 22.01 25.62
CA LYS A 528 28.79 21.46 24.33
C LYS A 528 29.56 20.18 23.96
N GLY A 529 28.81 19.14 23.58
CA GLY A 529 29.32 17.81 23.22
C GLY A 529 29.70 16.91 24.40
N GLU A 530 29.50 17.32 25.66
CA GLU A 530 29.68 16.43 26.82
C GLU A 530 28.68 15.27 26.77
N THR A 531 27.41 15.56 26.51
CA THR A 531 26.33 14.58 26.47
C THR A 531 26.54 13.57 25.34
N ASP A 532 26.96 14.02 24.15
CA ASP A 532 27.24 13.15 23.00
C ASP A 532 28.41 12.19 23.25
N ARG A 533 29.49 12.67 23.90
CA ARG A 533 30.63 11.82 24.29
C ARG A 533 30.22 10.74 25.29
N LEU A 534 29.41 11.10 26.29
CA LEU A 534 28.88 10.14 27.24
C LEU A 534 27.95 9.12 26.55
N TYR A 535 27.05 9.60 25.70
CA TYR A 535 26.17 8.75 24.91
C TYR A 535 26.97 7.70 24.11
N LEU A 536 27.96 8.11 23.32
CA LEU A 536 28.77 7.20 22.51
C LEU A 536 29.55 6.20 23.36
N LYS A 537 30.11 6.65 24.49
CA LYS A 537 30.80 5.78 25.46
C LYS A 537 29.88 4.67 25.96
N TYR A 538 28.67 5.02 26.41
CA TYR A 538 27.74 4.03 26.97
C TYR A 538 27.09 3.17 25.88
N ARG A 539 26.77 3.71 24.70
CA ARG A 539 26.31 2.91 23.56
C ARG A 539 27.31 1.82 23.17
N ASN A 540 28.60 2.17 23.07
CA ASN A 540 29.65 1.19 22.74
C ASN A 540 29.82 0.13 23.84
N ARG A 541 29.70 0.52 25.12
CA ARG A 541 29.72 -0.44 26.25
C ARG A 541 28.48 -1.34 26.24
N ILE A 542 27.30 -0.84 25.89
CA ILE A 542 26.07 -1.63 25.72
C ILE A 542 26.31 -2.70 24.65
N CYS A 543 26.74 -2.30 23.45
CA CYS A 543 27.04 -3.24 22.36
C CYS A 543 28.06 -4.31 22.79
N LYS A 544 29.13 -3.93 23.49
CA LYS A 544 30.13 -4.89 24.01
C LYS A 544 29.54 -5.91 24.99
N LEU A 545 28.64 -5.49 25.89
CA LEU A 545 28.00 -6.43 26.81
C LEU A 545 27.00 -7.34 26.10
N ILE A 546 26.24 -6.80 25.14
CA ILE A 546 25.30 -7.57 24.32
C ILE A 546 26.03 -8.65 23.52
N SER A 547 27.16 -8.33 22.86
CA SER A 547 27.94 -9.33 22.10
C SER A 547 28.54 -10.42 22.98
N GLN A 548 28.77 -10.13 24.26
CA GLN A 548 29.21 -11.09 25.27
C GLN A 548 28.04 -11.86 25.94
N GLY A 549 26.79 -11.57 25.60
CA GLY A 549 25.61 -12.15 26.25
C GLY A 549 25.44 -11.75 27.72
N ARG A 550 25.92 -10.57 28.12
CA ARG A 550 25.91 -10.08 29.51
C ARG A 550 24.80 -9.05 29.73
N GLY A 551 24.20 -9.07 30.92
CA GLY A 551 23.13 -8.13 31.29
C GLY A 551 23.59 -6.68 31.44
N LEU A 552 22.66 -5.75 31.20
CA LEU A 552 22.94 -4.30 31.11
C LEU A 552 22.64 -3.49 32.38
N LYS A 553 22.00 -4.08 33.41
CA LYS A 553 21.44 -3.33 34.56
C LYS A 553 22.46 -2.38 35.22
N ASN A 554 23.64 -2.89 35.59
CA ASN A 554 24.66 -2.08 36.26
C ASN A 554 25.21 -0.98 35.33
N LEU A 555 25.41 -1.30 34.05
CA LEU A 555 25.89 -0.33 33.06
C LEU A 555 24.87 0.80 32.86
N MET A 556 23.57 0.49 32.84
CA MET A 556 22.52 1.50 32.71
C MET A 556 22.44 2.40 33.96
N GLN A 557 22.67 1.86 35.16
CA GLN A 557 22.77 2.67 36.37
C GLN A 557 23.98 3.61 36.34
N GLU A 558 25.14 3.11 35.88
CA GLU A 558 26.32 3.93 35.65
C GLU A 558 26.06 5.04 34.63
N ALA A 559 25.37 4.72 33.53
CA ALA A 559 25.02 5.68 32.48
C ALA A 559 24.09 6.78 33.03
N ALA A 560 23.06 6.40 33.78
CA ALA A 560 22.15 7.34 34.44
C ALA A 560 22.89 8.27 35.40
N ASN A 561 23.78 7.73 36.24
CA ASN A 561 24.58 8.54 37.17
C ASN A 561 25.56 9.48 36.46
N ALA A 562 26.15 9.07 35.33
CA ALA A 562 27.06 9.92 34.57
C ALA A 562 26.31 11.04 33.83
N LEU A 563 25.20 10.70 33.16
CA LEU A 563 24.37 11.68 32.47
C LEU A 563 23.71 12.67 33.44
N GLY A 564 23.29 12.23 34.62
CA GLY A 564 22.73 13.09 35.66
C GLY A 564 23.72 14.09 36.28
N LYS A 565 25.03 13.94 36.01
CA LYS A 565 26.08 14.88 36.45
C LYS A 565 26.43 15.93 35.40
N VAL A 566 25.91 15.82 34.17
CA VAL A 566 26.13 16.81 33.12
C VAL A 566 25.55 18.14 33.58
N LYS A 567 26.34 19.21 33.49
CA LYS A 567 25.90 20.54 33.90
C LYS A 567 24.90 21.08 32.87
N THR A 568 23.69 21.40 33.31
CA THR A 568 22.61 21.96 32.48
C THR A 568 22.23 23.38 32.89
N GLU A 569 21.75 24.17 31.95
CA GLU A 569 21.24 25.53 32.23
C GLU A 569 19.81 25.54 32.80
N ASN A 570 19.08 24.42 32.75
CA ASN A 570 17.70 24.25 33.25
C ASN A 570 16.74 25.37 32.85
N ARG A 571 16.80 25.82 31.58
CA ARG A 571 15.84 26.80 31.05
C ARG A 571 14.53 26.11 30.70
N ASP A 572 13.43 26.83 30.90
CA ASP A 572 12.13 26.43 30.36
C ASP A 572 12.18 26.59 28.83
N LYS A 573 12.22 25.46 28.12
CA LYS A 573 12.33 25.40 26.66
C LYS A 573 11.12 24.66 26.12
N PRO A 574 10.55 25.12 24.98
CA PRO A 574 9.46 24.40 24.34
C PRO A 574 9.89 22.98 23.98
N VAL A 575 8.95 22.04 24.11
CA VAL A 575 9.13 20.64 23.71
C VAL A 575 8.37 20.41 22.41
N VAL A 576 9.03 19.82 21.42
CA VAL A 576 8.44 19.43 20.15
C VAL A 576 8.52 17.91 20.01
N THR A 577 7.38 17.27 19.80
CA THR A 577 7.31 15.84 19.51
C THR A 577 7.31 15.61 18.00
N ILE A 578 8.25 14.79 17.53
CA ILE A 578 8.31 14.35 16.13
C ILE A 578 7.59 13.01 16.01
N VAL A 579 6.54 13.01 15.18
CA VAL A 579 5.74 11.82 14.82
C VAL A 579 5.84 11.57 13.32
N GLY A 580 5.76 10.31 12.91
CA GLY A 580 5.85 9.94 11.51
C GLY A 580 6.35 8.52 11.29
N GLU A 581 6.68 8.23 10.04
CA GLU A 581 7.24 6.95 9.59
C GLU A 581 8.53 6.61 10.36
N ILE A 582 8.66 5.36 10.81
CA ILE A 582 9.69 4.96 11.78
C ILE A 582 11.10 5.13 11.24
N TYR A 583 11.36 4.85 9.98
CA TYR A 583 12.69 5.05 9.42
C TYR A 583 13.00 6.53 9.25
N VAL A 584 12.07 7.29 8.66
CA VAL A 584 12.26 8.73 8.42
C VAL A 584 12.56 9.48 9.72
N ARG A 585 11.78 9.23 10.77
CA ARG A 585 11.92 9.95 12.04
C ARG A 585 13.24 9.62 12.78
N HIS A 586 13.86 8.47 12.50
CA HIS A 586 15.07 8.01 13.17
C HIS A 586 16.36 8.26 12.38
N ASN A 587 16.35 8.05 11.05
CA ASN A 587 17.56 8.18 10.23
C ASN A 587 17.88 9.68 9.97
N PRO A 588 19.05 10.19 10.40
CA PRO A 588 19.36 11.62 10.34
C PRO A 588 19.30 12.22 8.94
N TYR A 589 19.79 11.52 7.93
CA TYR A 589 19.75 12.03 6.56
C TYR A 589 18.32 12.09 6.03
N SER A 590 17.51 11.07 6.32
CA SER A 590 16.16 10.97 5.80
C SER A 590 15.19 12.03 6.33
N ASN A 591 15.43 12.56 7.54
CA ASN A 591 14.70 13.69 8.09
C ASN A 591 15.44 15.02 7.94
N ILE A 592 16.48 15.08 7.10
CA ILE A 592 17.23 16.31 6.80
C ILE A 592 17.81 16.92 8.09
N PHE A 593 18.20 16.07 9.04
CA PHE A 593 18.77 16.45 10.33
C PHE A 593 17.87 17.38 11.17
N ILE A 594 16.55 17.30 11.02
CA ILE A 594 15.59 18.21 11.67
C ILE A 594 15.74 18.25 13.20
N ILE A 595 16.11 17.14 13.83
CA ILE A 595 16.33 17.06 15.28
C ILE A 595 17.45 18.02 15.70
N ASN A 596 18.58 17.99 14.99
CA ASN A 596 19.73 18.85 15.28
C ASN A 596 19.36 20.33 15.06
N GLU A 597 18.58 20.61 14.03
CA GLU A 597 18.15 21.97 13.73
C GLU A 597 17.19 22.54 14.79
N LEU A 598 16.22 21.75 15.24
CA LEU A 598 15.32 22.14 16.33
C LEU A 598 16.07 22.39 17.64
N GLU A 599 17.03 21.52 17.99
CA GLU A 599 17.86 21.73 19.17
C GLU A 599 18.75 22.97 19.05
N ARG A 600 19.28 23.26 17.85
CA ARG A 600 20.04 24.50 17.57
C ARG A 600 19.20 25.75 17.79
N LEU A 601 17.90 25.68 17.49
CA LEU A 601 16.92 26.75 17.74
C LEU A 601 16.48 26.84 19.21
N GLY A 602 17.01 25.99 20.10
CA GLY A 602 16.73 26.03 21.53
C GLY A 602 15.46 25.27 21.92
N VAL A 603 15.02 24.30 21.12
CA VAL A 603 13.85 23.46 21.38
C VAL A 603 14.29 22.09 21.90
N LYS A 604 13.53 21.52 22.84
CA LYS A 604 13.70 20.12 23.26
C LYS A 604 12.93 19.20 22.31
N VAL A 605 13.60 18.19 21.77
CA VAL A 605 12.96 17.26 20.83
C VAL A 605 12.64 15.94 21.50
N GLU A 606 11.36 15.56 21.47
CA GLU A 606 10.90 14.22 21.79
C GLU A 606 10.63 13.44 20.51
N LEU A 607 11.08 12.19 20.47
CA LEU A 607 10.84 11.28 19.35
C LEU A 607 10.05 10.08 19.86
N ALA A 608 9.04 9.65 19.09
CA ALA A 608 8.35 8.40 19.37
C ALA A 608 9.35 7.23 19.41
N SER A 609 9.34 6.49 20.51
CA SER A 609 10.34 5.46 20.82
C SER A 609 10.32 4.32 19.79
N MET A 610 11.49 3.78 19.45
CA MET A 610 11.57 2.65 18.52
C MET A 610 10.85 1.40 19.08
N ARG A 611 10.76 1.28 20.41
CA ARG A 611 10.07 0.18 21.09
C ARG A 611 8.58 0.10 20.79
N GLU A 612 7.96 1.22 20.39
CA GLU A 612 6.54 1.28 20.02
C GLU A 612 6.19 0.23 18.97
N TRP A 613 7.02 0.13 17.92
CA TRP A 613 6.81 -0.84 16.84
C TRP A 613 6.88 -2.28 17.34
N PHE A 614 7.91 -2.62 18.12
CA PHE A 614 8.06 -3.99 18.64
C PHE A 614 6.98 -4.35 19.66
N MET A 615 6.53 -3.40 20.47
CA MET A 615 5.40 -3.60 21.38
C MET A 615 4.12 -3.85 20.60
N TYR A 616 3.88 -3.06 19.54
CA TYR A 616 2.76 -3.24 18.63
C TYR A 616 2.81 -4.62 17.96
N THR A 617 3.92 -5.00 17.32
CA THR A 617 4.03 -6.30 16.64
C THR A 617 3.88 -7.46 17.61
N ASN A 618 4.42 -7.36 18.83
CA ASN A 618 4.25 -8.39 19.86
C ASN A 618 2.79 -8.49 20.34
N GLN A 619 2.10 -7.36 20.49
CA GLN A 619 0.68 -7.36 20.83
C GLN A 619 -0.16 -8.01 19.72
N MET A 620 0.09 -7.63 18.47
CA MET A 620 -0.58 -8.23 17.31
C MET A 620 -0.29 -9.72 17.17
N HIS A 621 0.95 -10.15 17.44
CA HIS A 621 1.31 -11.57 17.43
C HIS A 621 0.55 -12.37 18.49
N LYS A 622 0.42 -11.83 19.71
CA LYS A 622 -0.36 -12.47 20.78
C LYS A 622 -1.83 -12.63 20.38
N GLU A 623 -2.43 -11.58 19.83
CA GLU A 623 -3.81 -11.62 19.35
C GLU A 623 -4.04 -12.64 18.23
N LEU A 624 -3.03 -12.86 17.38
CA LEU A 624 -3.07 -13.86 16.31
C LEU A 624 -2.88 -15.30 16.81
N ILE A 625 -2.06 -15.54 17.85
CA ILE A 625 -1.86 -16.90 18.41
C ILE A 625 -3.01 -17.31 19.35
N TRP A 626 -3.61 -16.35 20.04
CA TRP A 626 -4.66 -16.63 21.04
C TRP A 626 -6.04 -16.84 20.42
N LYS A 627 -6.24 -16.37 19.18
CA LYS A 627 -7.37 -16.74 18.32
C LYS A 627 -7.08 -18.07 17.62
#